data_AF-A0A1H8QN71-F1
#
_entry.id   AF-A0A1H8QN71-F1
#
_cell.length_a   1.000
_cell.length_b   1.000
_cell.length_c   1.000
_cell.angle_alpha   90.00
_cell.angle_beta   90.00
_cell.angle_gamma   90.00
#
_symmetry.space_group_name_H-M   'P 1'
#
loop_
_entity.id
_entity.type
_entity.pdbx_description
1 polymer ?
#
loop_
_entity_poly.entity_id
_entity_poly.type
_entity_poly.pdbx_seq_one_letter_code
_entity_poly.pdbx_strand_id
1 'polypeptide(L)'
;MSYKASATLTSKGQVTLPAPIRERLGVTAGDRLDFDLSASGKLTVTAVKRRSIFENFDEVRLPSRGRARTRKDIDDAIAATVAEKFPRAGRRRG
;
A
#
# COMPACT_ATOMS: atom_id res chain seq x y z
N MET A 1 17.62 -15.44 -21.52
CA MET A 1 18.52 -16.44 -20.89
C MET A 1 17.70 -17.50 -20.20
N SER A 2 17.89 -18.75 -20.58
CA SER A 2 17.32 -19.90 -19.87
C SER A 2 18.30 -20.34 -18.78
N TYR A 3 17.84 -20.46 -17.54
CA TYR A 3 18.63 -21.01 -16.44
C TYR A 3 18.05 -22.39 -16.10
N LYS A 4 18.89 -23.43 -16.11
CA LYS A 4 18.52 -24.79 -15.69
C LYS A 4 19.37 -25.21 -14.51
N ALA A 5 18.73 -25.72 -13.48
CA ALA A 5 19.35 -26.34 -12.32
C ALA A 5 18.45 -27.47 -11.80
N SER A 6 19.04 -28.46 -11.14
CA SER A 6 18.34 -29.48 -10.37
C SER A 6 18.41 -29.13 -8.89
N ALA A 7 17.38 -29.50 -8.12
CA ALA A 7 17.34 -29.34 -6.68
C ALA A 7 16.75 -30.61 -6.04
N THR A 8 17.23 -30.97 -4.87
CA THR A 8 16.74 -32.12 -4.10
C THR A 8 15.56 -31.69 -3.24
N LEU A 9 14.49 -32.50 -3.25
CA LEU A 9 13.38 -32.35 -2.33
C LEU A 9 13.80 -32.88 -0.96
N THR A 10 13.66 -32.06 0.08
CA THR A 10 13.92 -32.52 1.45
C THR A 10 12.83 -33.48 1.92
N SER A 11 13.09 -34.23 3.00
CA SER A 11 12.08 -35.13 3.60
C SER A 11 10.80 -34.43 4.04
N LYS A 12 10.85 -33.12 4.28
CA LYS A 12 9.70 -32.28 4.64
C LYS A 12 9.01 -31.65 3.42
N GLY A 13 9.38 -32.05 2.20
CA GLY A 13 8.78 -31.53 0.97
C GLY A 13 9.24 -30.11 0.60
N GLN A 14 10.38 -29.65 1.11
CA GLN A 14 10.91 -28.32 0.77
C GLN A 14 11.90 -28.44 -0.39
N VAL A 15 11.90 -27.45 -1.28
CA VAL A 15 12.91 -27.30 -2.34
C VAL A 15 13.64 -25.98 -2.18
N THR A 16 14.95 -26.00 -2.36
CA THR A 16 15.76 -24.77 -2.31
C THR A 16 15.80 -24.13 -3.69
N LEU A 17 15.41 -22.86 -3.80
CA LEU A 17 15.61 -22.07 -5.00
C LEU A 17 17.09 -21.69 -5.14
N PRO A 18 17.78 -22.05 -6.24
CA PRO A 18 19.16 -21.61 -6.50
C PRO A 18 19.30 -20.08 -6.51
N ALA A 19 20.47 -19.58 -6.11
CA ALA A 19 20.73 -18.14 -6.01
C ALA A 19 20.36 -17.34 -7.28
N PRO A 20 20.71 -17.79 -8.51
CA PRO A 20 20.37 -17.05 -9.73
C PRO A 20 18.86 -16.93 -9.98
N ILE A 21 18.06 -17.89 -9.49
CA ILE A 21 16.60 -17.83 -9.59
C ILE A 21 16.04 -16.83 -8.57
N ARG A 22 16.55 -16.85 -7.33
CA ARG A 22 16.11 -15.91 -6.28
C ARG A 22 16.37 -14.46 -6.67
N GLU A 23 17.55 -14.17 -7.21
CA GLU A 23 17.92 -12.83 -7.69
C GLU A 23 17.02 -12.35 -8.82
N ARG A 24 16.76 -13.22 -9.81
CA ARG A 24 15.87 -12.90 -10.94
C ARG A 24 14.42 -12.68 -10.53
N LEU A 25 13.93 -13.45 -9.56
CA LEU A 25 12.58 -13.27 -9.01
C LEU A 25 12.51 -12.11 -8.01
N GLY A 26 13.65 -11.64 -7.50
CA GLY A 26 13.73 -10.60 -6.48
C GLY A 26 13.11 -11.02 -5.16
N VAL A 27 13.31 -12.29 -4.76
CA VAL A 27 12.71 -12.86 -3.54
C VAL A 27 13.76 -13.15 -2.47
N THR A 28 13.34 -12.99 -1.22
CA THR A 28 14.12 -13.18 0.00
C THR A 28 13.40 -14.15 0.95
N ALA A 29 14.06 -14.51 2.05
CA ALA A 29 13.44 -15.39 3.04
C ALA A 29 12.21 -14.73 3.67
N GLY A 30 11.08 -15.44 3.67
CA GLY A 30 9.79 -14.93 4.17
C GLY A 30 8.87 -14.37 3.08
N ASP A 31 9.36 -14.20 1.84
CA ASP A 31 8.51 -13.83 0.72
C ASP A 31 7.58 -14.97 0.31
N ARG A 32 6.39 -14.58 -0.17
CA ARG A 32 5.37 -15.54 -0.60
C ARG A 32 5.56 -15.86 -2.07
N LEU A 33 5.43 -17.14 -2.39
CA LEU A 33 5.43 -17.67 -3.74
C LEU A 33 4.10 -18.37 -3.99
N ASP A 34 3.52 -18.14 -5.17
CA ASP A 34 2.38 -18.88 -5.66
C ASP A 34 2.85 -19.98 -6.61
N PHE A 35 2.24 -21.15 -6.47
CA PHE A 35 2.54 -22.35 -7.21
C PHE A 35 1.31 -22.76 -7.99
N ASP A 36 1.43 -22.78 -9.31
CA ASP A 36 0.38 -23.24 -10.21
C ASP A 36 0.84 -24.51 -10.93
N LEU A 37 0.14 -25.62 -10.69
CA LEU A 37 0.40 -26.89 -11.35
C LEU A 37 -0.67 -27.10 -12.42
N SER A 38 -0.26 -26.91 -13.67
CA SER A 38 -1.13 -27.19 -14.82
C SER A 38 -1.40 -28.69 -14.98
N ALA A 39 -2.50 -29.03 -15.65
CA ALA A 39 -2.87 -30.43 -15.94
C ALA A 39 -1.82 -31.19 -16.76
N SER A 40 -0.94 -30.49 -17.48
CA SER A 40 0.19 -31.09 -18.21
C SER A 40 1.40 -31.39 -17.32
N GLY A 41 1.31 -31.12 -16.01
CA GLY A 41 2.39 -31.33 -15.05
C GLY A 41 3.44 -30.21 -15.03
N LYS A 42 3.23 -29.11 -15.76
CA LYS A 42 4.10 -27.95 -15.68
C LYS A 42 3.79 -27.15 -14.42
N LEU A 43 4.77 -27.06 -13.53
CA LEU A 43 4.75 -26.19 -12.35
C LEU A 43 5.25 -24.79 -12.72
N THR A 44 4.42 -23.79 -12.50
CA THR A 44 4.78 -22.38 -12.61
C THR A 44 4.88 -21.79 -11.21
N VAL A 45 5.96 -21.05 -10.95
CA VAL A 45 6.17 -20.36 -9.67
C VAL A 45 6.21 -18.87 -9.92
N THR A 46 5.42 -18.12 -9.16
CA THR A 46 5.33 -16.67 -9.28
C THR A 46 5.60 -16.01 -7.93
N ALA A 47 6.45 -14.99 -7.92
CA ALA A 47 6.73 -14.21 -6.72
C ALA A 47 5.54 -13.29 -6.40
N VAL A 48 4.96 -13.43 -5.21
CA VAL A 48 3.89 -12.56 -4.74
C VAL A 48 4.53 -11.35 -4.06
N LYS A 49 4.82 -10.33 -4.85
CA LYS A 49 5.25 -9.04 -4.30
C LYS A 49 4.06 -8.42 -3.59
N ARG A 50 4.15 -8.24 -2.27
CA ARG A 50 3.25 -7.31 -1.58
C ARG A 50 3.59 -5.95 -2.16
N ARG A 51 2.72 -5.41 -3.03
CA ARG A 51 2.84 -4.02 -3.46
C ARG A 51 2.82 -3.19 -2.19
N SER A 52 3.96 -2.63 -1.83
CA SER A 52 3.98 -1.67 -0.75
C SER A 52 3.15 -0.48 -1.22
N ILE A 53 2.28 0.04 -0.36
CA ILE A 53 1.62 1.34 -0.60
C ILE A 53 2.67 2.44 -0.88
N PHE A 54 3.92 2.24 -0.43
CA PHE A 54 5.05 3.12 -0.68
C PHE A 54 5.73 2.93 -2.04
N GLU A 55 5.57 1.78 -2.71
CA GLU A 55 6.14 1.55 -4.05
C GLU A 55 5.33 2.21 -5.16
N ASN A 56 4.04 2.45 -4.94
CA ASN A 56 3.15 3.15 -5.88
C ASN A 56 2.81 4.57 -5.42
N PHE A 57 3.62 5.18 -4.55
CA PHE A 57 3.33 6.53 -4.04
C PHE A 57 3.27 7.58 -5.17
N ASP A 58 4.00 7.36 -6.27
CA ASP A 58 3.92 8.19 -7.49
C ASP A 58 2.62 7.98 -8.27
N GLU A 59 2.02 6.79 -8.20
CA GLU A 59 0.80 6.43 -8.94
C GLU A 59 -0.47 6.73 -8.12
N VAL A 60 -0.36 6.77 -6.79
CA VAL A 60 -1.41 7.24 -5.89
C VAL A 60 -1.38 8.76 -5.85
N ARG A 61 -2.07 9.39 -6.80
CA ARG A 61 -2.42 10.82 -6.72
C ARG A 61 -3.30 11.01 -5.49
N LEU A 62 -2.69 11.33 -4.34
CA LEU A 62 -3.42 11.72 -3.14
C LEU A 62 -4.43 12.80 -3.56
N PRO A 63 -5.71 12.68 -3.19
CA PRO A 63 -6.68 13.73 -3.47
C PRO A 63 -6.09 15.02 -2.92
N SER A 64 -6.07 16.05 -3.76
CA SER A 64 -5.60 17.38 -3.32
C SER A 64 -6.33 17.70 -2.02
N ARG A 65 -5.60 18.03 -0.95
CA ARG A 65 -6.17 18.39 0.36
C ARG A 65 -6.95 19.71 0.33
N GLY A 66 -7.45 20.10 -0.84
CA GLY A 66 -7.97 21.43 -1.13
C GLY A 66 -6.89 22.48 -1.05
N ARG A 67 -7.28 23.75 -1.24
CA ARG A 67 -6.43 24.89 -0.93
C ARG A 67 -6.07 24.86 0.56
N ALA A 68 -4.80 25.12 0.88
CA ALA A 68 -4.36 25.34 2.24
C ALA A 68 -5.20 26.44 2.90
N ARG A 69 -5.83 26.11 4.03
CA ARG A 69 -6.62 27.08 4.80
C ARG A 69 -5.69 28.13 5.38
N THR A 70 -6.07 29.38 5.19
CA THR A 70 -5.42 30.54 5.79
C THR A 70 -6.00 30.79 7.19
N ARG A 71 -5.28 31.58 7.99
CA ARG A 71 -5.78 32.04 9.29
C ARG A 71 -7.15 32.73 9.17
N LYS A 72 -7.32 33.54 8.13
CA LYS A 72 -8.61 34.19 7.84
C LYS A 72 -9.74 33.19 7.62
N ASP A 73 -9.49 32.09 6.90
CA ASP A 73 -10.51 31.06 6.68
C ASP A 73 -10.97 30.41 8.00
N ILE A 74 -10.06 30.29 8.98
CA ILE A 74 -10.35 29.79 10.32
C ILE A 74 -11.19 30.81 11.08
N ASP A 75 -10.75 32.07 11.08
CA ASP A 75 -11.44 33.17 11.76
C ASP A 75 -12.87 33.36 11.22
N ASP A 76 -13.05 33.31 9.89
CA ASP A 76 -14.34 33.43 9.21
C ASP A 76 -15.26 32.25 9.56
N ALA A 77 -14.73 31.03 9.62
CA ALA A 77 -15.51 29.84 9.99
C ALA A 77 -15.97 29.89 11.47
N ILE A 78 -15.10 30.37 12.36
CA ILE A 78 -15.44 30.58 13.78
C ILE A 78 -16.54 31.65 13.88
N ALA A 79 -16.39 32.79 13.21
CA ALA A 79 -17.37 33.87 13.23
C ALA A 79 -18.75 33.43 12.72
N ALA A 80 -18.80 32.68 11.61
CA ALA A 80 -20.03 32.12 11.09
C ALA A 80 -20.71 31.17 12.10
N THR A 81 -19.93 30.27 12.71
CA THR A 81 -20.46 29.33 13.72
C THR A 81 -21.00 30.06 14.95
N VAL A 82 -20.33 31.13 15.40
CA VAL A 82 -20.78 31.94 16.54
C VAL A 82 -22.07 32.69 16.21
N ALA A 83 -22.18 33.26 15.01
CA ALA A 83 -23.39 33.95 14.56
C ALA A 83 -24.60 32.99 14.49
N GLU A 84 -24.39 31.75 14.05
CA GLU A 84 -25.44 30.72 14.03
C GLU A 84 -25.82 30.24 15.44
N LYS A 85 -24.84 29.98 16.31
CA LYS A 85 -25.09 29.42 17.65
C LYS A 85 -25.60 30.45 18.67
N PHE A 86 -25.24 31.73 18.51
CA PHE A 86 -25.60 32.79 19.44
C PHE A 86 -26.24 33.97 18.72
N PRO A 87 -27.43 33.80 18.11
CA PRO A 87 -27.97 34.78 17.18
C PRO A 87 -28.18 36.16 17.79
N ARG A 88 -28.56 36.31 19.07
CA ARG A 88 -28.43 37.54 19.90
C ARG A 88 -28.64 37.22 21.39
N ALA A 89 -27.62 37.38 22.23
CA ALA A 89 -27.84 37.61 23.65
C ALA A 89 -28.17 39.10 23.82
N GLY A 90 -29.41 39.40 24.22
CA GLY A 90 -29.97 40.74 24.24
C GLY A 90 -29.15 41.76 25.03
N ARG A 91 -29.22 43.01 24.56
CA ARG A 91 -29.23 44.22 25.39
C ARG A 91 -29.78 43.88 26.78
N ARG A 92 -28.94 43.85 27.81
CA ARG A 92 -29.41 44.12 29.16
C ARG A 92 -29.37 45.63 29.37
N ARG A 93 -30.57 46.18 29.55
CA ARG A 93 -30.84 47.53 30.04
C ARG A 93 -30.25 47.69 31.45
N GLY A 94 -29.81 48.90 31.76
CA GLY A 94 -29.32 49.33 33.07
C GLY A 94 -28.25 50.38 32.89
#